data_AF-A0A814ZJ19-F1
#
_entry.id   AF-A0A814ZJ19-F1
#
_cell.length_a   1.000
_cell.length_b   1.000
_cell.length_c   1.000
_cell.angle_alpha   90.00
_cell.angle_beta   90.00
_cell.angle_gamma   90.00
#
_symmetry.space_group_name_H-M   'P 1'
#
loop_
_entity.id
_entity.type
_entity.pdbx_description
1 polymer ?
#
loop_
_entity_poly.entity_id
_entity_poly.type
_entity_poly.pdbx_seq_one_letter_code
_entity_poly.pdbx_strand_id
1 'polypeptide(L)'
;MWLQEALDRIDQENNTTLISKINILNNLVNATFQQGNIEHALVLAEEILSIDPGHVEAKKNKIHYESLINKHTLMAEEQEKVDFKTTDDTDSIGNSLKQSSIQYVSMNNKNFQVKNQRPGTNLELKSRQALEEICRQQHAQLSKKRQATLFCRYRHNNHPYLILIPVKEEKVLDEPAVFLFHDVVSDSDIEKIKALAVPRMSDVEWGGATFFPLFGGYVTPKKGSTLFWYNLHASGEADYRTLHAACPVLIGNKWIANKWIHEYGQEFRRRCSLDPMA
;
A
#
# COMPACT_ATOMS: atom_id res chain seq x y z
N MET A 1 8.52 13.52 -2.52
CA MET A 1 8.79 12.92 -1.19
C MET A 1 9.05 14.04 -0.20
N TRP A 2 8.80 13.87 1.10
CA TRP A 2 9.11 14.87 2.12
C TRP A 2 10.57 15.34 2.11
N LEU A 3 11.52 14.44 1.82
CA LEU A 3 12.93 14.77 1.63
C LEU A 3 13.22 15.63 0.39
N GLN A 4 12.38 15.57 -0.66
CA GLN A 4 12.49 16.45 -1.83
C GLN A 4 12.06 17.86 -1.46
N GLU A 5 10.94 17.99 -0.74
CA GLU A 5 10.44 19.28 -0.25
C GLU A 5 11.47 19.93 0.70
N ALA A 6 12.13 19.12 1.54
CA ALA A 6 13.20 19.59 2.41
C ALA A 6 14.41 20.10 1.62
N LEU A 7 14.75 19.47 0.49
CA LEU A 7 15.81 19.93 -0.41
C LEU A 7 15.42 21.24 -1.11
N ASP A 8 14.16 21.37 -1.56
CA ASP A 8 13.67 22.56 -2.28
C ASP A 8 13.59 23.80 -1.37
N ARG A 9 13.36 23.60 -0.07
CA ARG A 9 13.28 24.68 0.93
C ARG A 9 14.62 25.02 1.58
N ILE A 10 15.65 24.20 1.38
CA ILE A 10 16.94 24.33 2.10
C ILE A 10 17.62 25.67 1.83
N ASP A 11 17.50 26.20 0.62
CA ASP A 11 18.09 27.46 0.20
C ASP A 11 17.31 28.69 0.73
N GLN A 12 16.12 28.47 1.30
CA GLN A 12 15.24 29.51 1.87
C GLN A 12 15.37 29.62 3.39
N GLU A 13 16.10 28.71 4.04
CA GLU A 13 16.31 28.72 5.49
C GLU A 13 17.59 29.48 5.86
N ASN A 14 17.54 30.29 6.92
CA ASN A 14 18.66 31.18 7.29
C ASN A 14 19.86 30.46 7.97
N ASN A 15 19.73 29.17 8.32
CA ASN A 15 20.71 28.42 9.12
C ASN A 15 21.12 27.07 8.49
N THR A 16 20.99 26.94 7.17
CA THR A 16 21.28 25.68 6.49
C THR A 16 22.77 25.50 6.26
N THR A 17 23.32 24.47 6.90
CA THR A 17 24.71 24.08 6.71
C THR A 17 24.85 23.17 5.50
N LEU A 18 26.02 23.20 4.86
CA LEU A 18 26.38 22.26 3.79
C LEU A 18 26.20 20.79 4.22
N ILE A 19 26.46 20.51 5.51
CA ILE A 19 26.28 19.20 6.14
C ILE A 19 24.80 18.79 6.15
N SER A 20 23.89 19.73 6.43
CA SER A 20 22.44 19.48 6.36
C SER A 20 22.00 19.10 4.95
N LYS A 21 22.54 19.77 3.92
CA LYS A 21 22.26 19.46 2.50
C LYS A 21 22.73 18.07 2.11
N ILE A 22 23.97 17.72 2.48
CA ILE A 22 24.55 16.38 2.24
C ILE A 22 23.72 15.30 2.94
N ASN A 23 23.30 15.51 4.18
CA ASN A 23 22.48 14.55 4.92
C ASN A 23 21.10 14.32 4.28
N ILE A 24 20.44 15.39 3.81
CA ILE A 24 19.15 15.28 3.11
C ILE A 24 19.33 14.52 1.81
N LEU A 25 20.34 14.87 1.01
CA LEU A 25 20.65 14.19 -0.24
C LEU A 25 20.98 12.71 -0.02
N ASN A 26 21.79 12.37 0.98
CA ASN A 26 22.17 10.98 1.27
C ASN A 26 20.96 10.12 1.67
N ASN A 27 20.06 10.67 2.50
CA ASN A 27 18.80 10.00 2.82
C ASN A 27 17.89 9.85 1.60
N LEU A 28 17.86 10.86 0.72
CA LEU A 28 17.08 10.83 -0.50
C LEU A 28 17.61 9.79 -1.49
N VAL A 29 18.93 9.69 -1.69
CA VAL A 29 19.59 8.64 -2.49
C VAL A 29 19.10 7.26 -2.04
N ASN A 30 19.22 6.96 -0.75
CA ASN A 30 18.81 5.67 -0.20
C ASN A 30 17.30 5.42 -0.41
N ALA A 31 16.45 6.41 -0.15
CA ALA A 31 15.01 6.29 -0.34
C ALA A 31 14.62 6.07 -1.81
N THR A 32 15.27 6.77 -2.76
CA THR A 32 15.02 6.62 -4.20
C THR A 32 15.48 5.25 -4.72
N PHE A 33 16.60 4.75 -4.24
CA PHE A 33 17.08 3.41 -4.58
C PHE A 33 16.13 2.32 -4.09
N GLN A 34 15.64 2.43 -2.85
CA GLN A 34 14.64 1.49 -2.29
C GLN A 34 13.30 1.51 -3.03
N GLN A 35 13.00 2.59 -3.78
CA GLN A 35 11.82 2.68 -4.64
C GLN A 35 12.01 2.02 -6.02
N GLY A 36 13.21 1.52 -6.31
CA GLY A 36 13.57 0.93 -7.60
C GLY A 36 13.95 1.94 -8.69
N ASN A 37 14.04 3.23 -8.35
CA ASN A 37 14.44 4.27 -9.30
C ASN A 37 15.96 4.47 -9.26
N ILE A 38 16.69 3.53 -9.88
CA ILE A 38 18.17 3.46 -9.82
C ILE A 38 18.82 4.66 -10.52
N GLU A 39 18.25 5.12 -11.65
CA GLU A 39 18.77 6.29 -12.39
C GLU A 39 18.70 7.57 -11.56
N HIS A 40 17.59 7.80 -10.86
CA HIS A 40 17.45 8.97 -10.00
C HIS A 40 18.39 8.90 -8.78
N ALA A 41 18.55 7.71 -8.19
CA ALA A 41 19.49 7.50 -7.09
C ALA A 41 20.94 7.79 -7.52
N LEU A 42 21.31 7.47 -8.78
CA LEU A 42 22.61 7.80 -9.36
C LEU A 42 22.81 9.31 -9.50
N VAL A 43 21.84 10.03 -10.07
CA VAL A 43 21.90 11.50 -10.21
C VAL A 43 22.10 12.18 -8.86
N LEU A 44 21.34 11.76 -7.84
CA LEU A 44 21.47 12.31 -6.49
C LEU A 44 22.82 11.98 -5.84
N ALA A 45 23.36 10.79 -6.09
CA ALA A 45 24.69 10.43 -5.60
C ALA A 45 25.79 11.27 -6.27
N GLU A 46 25.64 11.59 -7.55
CA GLU A 46 26.54 12.50 -8.27
C GLU A 46 26.44 13.94 -7.76
N GLU A 47 25.24 14.40 -7.37
CA GLU A 47 25.06 15.70 -6.74
C GLU A 47 25.83 15.79 -5.41
N ILE A 48 25.79 14.75 -4.57
CA ILE A 48 26.61 14.68 -3.35
C ILE A 48 28.10 14.78 -3.70
N LEU A 49 28.57 14.05 -4.72
CA LEU A 49 29.97 14.06 -5.13
C LEU A 49 30.42 15.39 -5.75
N SER A 50 29.50 16.16 -6.32
CA SER A 50 29.77 17.51 -6.80
C SER A 50 30.02 18.50 -5.65
N ILE A 51 29.40 18.26 -4.49
CA ILE A 51 29.53 19.08 -3.28
C ILE A 51 30.70 18.61 -2.41
N ASP A 52 30.78 17.30 -2.16
CA ASP A 52 31.84 16.63 -1.41
C ASP A 52 32.44 15.47 -2.24
N PRO A 53 33.50 15.75 -3.03
CA PRO A 53 34.21 14.73 -3.79
C PRO A 53 34.87 13.66 -2.91
N GLY A 54 34.98 13.86 -1.59
CA GLY A 54 35.50 12.91 -0.62
C GLY A 54 34.47 11.92 -0.09
N HIS A 55 33.18 12.12 -0.37
CA HIS A 55 32.09 11.37 0.25
C HIS A 55 32.14 9.88 -0.09
N VAL A 56 32.48 9.05 0.91
CA VAL A 56 32.75 7.61 0.73
C VAL A 56 31.51 6.85 0.26
N GLU A 57 30.35 7.12 0.88
CA GLU A 57 29.11 6.38 0.55
C GLU A 57 28.61 6.70 -0.86
N ALA A 58 28.57 7.98 -1.25
CA ALA A 58 28.16 8.40 -2.59
C ALA A 58 29.05 7.79 -3.69
N LYS A 59 30.38 7.68 -3.48
CA LYS A 59 31.27 6.96 -4.42
C LYS A 59 30.90 5.49 -4.57
N LYS A 60 30.67 4.81 -3.44
CA LYS A 60 30.31 3.40 -3.43
C LYS A 60 28.95 3.17 -4.11
N ASN A 61 27.97 4.02 -3.79
CA ASN A 61 26.63 3.98 -4.36
C ASN A 61 26.65 4.23 -5.86
N LYS A 62 27.42 5.22 -6.33
CA LYS A 62 27.61 5.49 -7.76
C LYS A 62 28.09 4.25 -8.52
N ILE A 63 29.19 3.64 -8.08
CA ILE A 63 29.75 2.43 -8.71
C ILE A 63 28.71 1.29 -8.72
N HIS A 64 27.98 1.15 -7.62
CA HIS A 64 26.95 0.12 -7.50
C HIS A 64 25.80 0.34 -8.49
N TYR A 65 25.28 1.57 -8.58
CA TYR A 65 24.15 1.90 -9.44
C TYR A 65 24.52 1.83 -10.92
N GLU A 66 25.70 2.32 -11.31
CA GLU A 66 26.23 2.17 -12.69
C GLU A 66 26.33 0.69 -13.08
N SER A 67 26.82 -0.16 -12.18
CA SER A 67 26.89 -1.61 -12.41
C SER A 67 25.51 -2.24 -12.60
N LEU A 68 24.52 -1.86 -11.79
CA LEU A 68 23.15 -2.36 -11.92
C LEU A 68 22.50 -1.91 -13.23
N ILE A 69 22.69 -0.65 -13.62
CA ILE A 69 22.17 -0.11 -14.89
C ILE A 69 22.81 -0.87 -16.05
N ASN A 70 24.13 -1.00 -16.08
CA ASN A 70 24.84 -1.74 -17.13
C ASN A 70 24.38 -3.19 -17.23
N LYS A 71 24.18 -3.88 -16.10
CA LYS A 71 23.66 -5.25 -16.09
C LYS A 71 22.25 -5.32 -16.67
N HIS A 72 21.39 -4.37 -16.33
CA HIS A 72 20.03 -4.30 -16.85
C HIS A 72 20.01 -4.02 -18.36
N THR A 73 20.91 -3.16 -18.84
CA THR A 73 21.10 -2.88 -20.27
C THR A 73 21.57 -4.12 -21.03
N LEU A 74 22.56 -4.84 -20.50
CA LEU A 74 23.06 -6.08 -21.10
C LEU A 74 21.98 -7.18 -21.14
N MET A 75 21.16 -7.30 -20.09
CA MET A 75 20.03 -8.23 -20.07
C MET A 75 18.95 -7.87 -21.08
N ALA A 76 18.65 -6.57 -21.27
CA ALA A 76 17.71 -6.11 -22.29
C ALA A 76 18.21 -6.37 -23.71
N GLU A 77 19.51 -6.17 -23.97
CA GLU A 77 20.16 -6.46 -25.26
C GLU A 77 20.21 -7.98 -25.57
N GLU A 78 20.34 -8.84 -24.55
CA GLU A 78 20.23 -10.30 -24.72
C GLU A 78 18.79 -10.74 -25.02
N GLN A 79 17.79 -10.10 -24.40
CA GLN A 79 16.37 -10.37 -24.66
C GLN A 79 15.99 -10.02 -26.11
N GLU A 80 16.45 -8.88 -26.64
CA GLU A 80 16.23 -8.49 -28.05
C GLU A 80 16.88 -9.46 -29.05
N LYS A 81 18.02 -10.08 -28.71
CA LYS A 81 18.65 -11.12 -29.56
C LYS A 81 17.88 -12.44 -29.58
N VAL A 82 17.08 -12.72 -28.56
CA VAL A 82 16.21 -13.90 -28.50
C VAL A 82 14.93 -13.67 -29.31
N ASP A 83 14.37 -12.47 -29.27
CA ASP A 83 13.15 -12.11 -30.03
C ASP A 83 13.38 -11.97 -31.55
N PHE A 84 14.62 -11.71 -31.99
CA PHE A 84 14.96 -11.63 -33.42
C PHE A 84 15.18 -13.00 -34.11
N LYS A 85 15.16 -14.13 -33.37
CA LYS A 85 15.34 -15.47 -33.96
C LYS A 85 14.05 -16.17 -34.40
N THR A 86 12.90 -15.50 -34.34
CA THR A 86 11.60 -16.04 -34.74
C THR A 86 10.98 -15.30 -35.92
N THR A 87 11.70 -15.19 -37.05
CA THR A 87 11.10 -15.07 -38.39
C THR A 87 12.15 -15.40 -39.46
N ASP A 88 11.97 -16.50 -40.19
CA ASP A 88 12.62 -16.75 -41.48
C ASP A 88 12.03 -15.78 -42.54
N ASP A 89 12.87 -15.01 -43.22
CA ASP A 89 13.01 -14.97 -44.69
C ASP A 89 13.72 -13.69 -45.21
N THR A 90 14.82 -13.94 -45.95
CA THR A 90 15.46 -13.14 -47.02
C THR A 90 16.26 -11.84 -46.71
N ASP A 91 17.57 -11.99 -46.94
CA ASP A 91 18.51 -11.14 -47.68
C ASP A 91 18.79 -9.67 -47.30
N SER A 92 20.04 -9.51 -46.85
CA SER A 92 20.99 -8.43 -47.19
C SER A 92 20.65 -7.00 -46.76
N ILE A 93 21.38 -6.51 -45.75
CA ILE A 93 22.41 -5.47 -45.89
C ILE A 93 23.26 -5.53 -44.62
N GLY A 94 24.56 -5.74 -44.82
CA GLY A 94 25.53 -5.80 -43.75
C GLY A 94 25.70 -4.46 -43.03
N ASN A 95 26.17 -4.59 -41.80
CA ASN A 95 27.14 -3.70 -41.17
C ASN A 95 26.87 -2.19 -41.35
N SER A 96 26.06 -1.63 -40.44
CA SER A 96 26.28 -0.27 -39.99
C SER A 96 26.51 -0.33 -38.49
N LEU A 97 27.79 -0.19 -38.11
CA LEU A 97 28.18 0.43 -36.86
C LEU A 97 27.40 1.74 -36.70
N LYS A 98 26.21 1.69 -36.10
CA LYS A 98 25.63 2.83 -35.43
C LYS A 98 25.95 2.69 -33.97
N GLN A 99 27.10 3.25 -33.66
CA GLN A 99 27.39 4.01 -32.46
C GLN A 99 26.11 4.66 -31.88
N SER A 100 25.29 3.89 -31.16
CA SER A 100 24.48 4.43 -30.07
C SER A 100 25.48 4.69 -28.93
N SER A 101 26.33 5.71 -29.05
CA SER A 101 26.01 6.96 -28.37
C SER A 101 25.00 6.70 -27.25
N ILE A 102 25.52 6.20 -26.13
CA ILE A 102 24.99 6.54 -24.82
C ILE A 102 24.73 8.04 -24.93
N GLN A 103 23.48 8.42 -25.12
CA GLN A 103 23.10 9.80 -24.94
C GLN A 103 23.23 10.02 -23.45
N TYR A 104 24.46 10.35 -23.02
CA TYR A 104 24.69 10.99 -21.74
C TYR A 104 23.66 12.10 -21.70
N VAL A 105 22.62 11.94 -20.87
CA VAL A 105 21.74 13.05 -20.53
C VAL A 105 22.64 13.99 -19.74
N SER A 106 23.29 14.89 -20.49
CA SER A 106 24.09 15.98 -19.97
C SER A 106 23.22 16.75 -18.97
N MET A 107 23.73 16.88 -17.75
CA MET A 107 23.19 17.64 -16.61
C MET A 107 23.07 19.15 -16.86
N ASN A 108 22.79 19.60 -18.08
CA ASN A 108 22.51 21.01 -18.37
C ASN A 108 21.05 21.29 -18.69
N ASN A 109 20.18 20.28 -18.69
CA ASN A 109 18.76 20.53 -18.79
C ASN A 109 18.16 20.77 -17.41
N LYS A 110 18.12 22.04 -16.98
CA LYS A 110 17.34 22.50 -15.80
C LYS A 110 15.85 22.14 -15.88
N ASN A 111 15.40 21.56 -17.00
CA ASN A 111 14.04 21.05 -17.21
C ASN A 111 13.92 19.51 -17.08
N PHE A 112 14.91 18.78 -16.54
CA PHE A 112 14.70 17.37 -16.17
C PHE A 112 13.78 17.30 -14.94
N GLN A 113 12.49 17.41 -15.20
CA GLN A 113 11.44 17.13 -14.24
C GLN A 113 11.39 15.63 -14.04
N VAL A 114 11.93 15.16 -12.91
CA VAL A 114 11.79 13.76 -12.47
C VAL A 114 10.30 13.49 -12.30
N LYS A 115 9.69 12.88 -13.31
CA LYS A 115 8.37 12.28 -13.16
C LYS A 115 8.54 11.07 -12.27
N ASN A 116 8.23 11.24 -10.99
CA ASN A 116 8.15 10.18 -10.01
C ASN A 116 6.89 9.32 -10.31
N GLN A 117 6.81 8.78 -11.52
CA GLN A 117 5.79 7.83 -11.90
C GLN A 117 6.09 6.55 -11.15
N ARG A 118 5.22 6.26 -10.18
CA ARG A 118 5.31 5.04 -9.39
C ARG A 118 5.25 3.85 -10.32
N PRO A 119 6.15 2.86 -10.15
CA PRO A 119 6.14 1.66 -10.99
C PRO A 119 4.78 0.95 -10.85
N GLY A 120 4.16 0.66 -11.99
CA GLY A 120 2.88 -0.02 -12.08
C GLY A 120 2.32 0.08 -13.50
N THR A 121 1.58 -0.93 -13.93
CA THR A 121 0.78 -0.86 -15.15
C THR A 121 -0.31 0.20 -15.01
N ASN A 122 -0.83 0.78 -16.11
CA ASN A 122 -1.94 1.76 -16.07
C ASN A 122 -3.17 1.26 -15.27
N LEU A 123 -3.36 -0.07 -15.20
CA LEU A 123 -4.45 -0.71 -14.45
C LEU A 123 -4.18 -0.74 -12.93
N GLU A 124 -2.96 -1.05 -12.52
CA GLU A 124 -2.54 -0.97 -11.12
C GLU A 124 -2.52 0.47 -10.61
N LEU A 125 -2.10 1.42 -11.46
CA LEU A 125 -2.05 2.84 -11.11
C LEU A 125 -3.45 3.38 -10.78
N LYS A 126 -4.48 3.02 -11.57
CA LYS A 126 -5.87 3.43 -11.34
C LYS A 126 -6.45 2.83 -10.05
N SER A 127 -6.27 1.53 -9.83
CA SER A 127 -6.75 0.84 -8.62
C SER A 127 -6.10 1.40 -7.35
N ARG A 128 -4.81 1.75 -7.44
CA ARG A 128 -4.05 2.31 -6.33
C ARG A 128 -4.34 3.79 -6.08
N GLN A 129 -4.56 4.57 -7.14
CA GLN A 129 -5.03 5.95 -7.03
C GLN A 129 -6.42 6.00 -6.40
N ALA A 130 -7.33 5.13 -6.79
CA ALA A 130 -8.64 5.00 -6.15
C ALA A 130 -8.51 4.64 -4.66
N LEU A 131 -7.64 3.69 -4.30
CA LEU A 131 -7.37 3.35 -2.90
C LEU A 131 -6.78 4.55 -2.12
N GLU A 132 -5.80 5.24 -2.69
CA GLU A 132 -5.16 6.39 -2.04
C GLU A 132 -6.10 7.60 -1.93
N GLU A 133 -6.92 7.88 -2.93
CA GLU A 133 -7.94 8.94 -2.88
C GLU A 133 -8.96 8.66 -1.78
N ILE A 134 -9.43 7.42 -1.66
CA ILE A 134 -10.44 7.06 -0.66
C ILE A 134 -9.84 7.03 0.75
N CYS A 135 -8.58 6.62 0.89
CA CYS A 135 -7.88 6.69 2.17
C CYS A 135 -7.40 8.11 2.54
N ARG A 136 -7.33 9.06 1.59
CA ARG A 136 -6.94 10.48 1.81
C ARG A 136 -8.12 11.41 1.99
N GLN A 137 -9.25 11.13 1.35
CA GLN A 137 -10.45 11.96 1.46
C GLN A 137 -11.06 11.83 2.86
N GLN A 138 -11.72 12.90 3.31
CA GLN A 138 -12.80 12.78 4.29
C GLN A 138 -13.90 11.92 3.67
N HIS A 139 -13.71 10.61 3.76
CA HIS A 139 -14.71 9.68 4.19
C HIS A 139 -16.11 9.97 3.64
N ALA A 140 -16.40 9.48 2.42
CA ALA A 140 -17.71 9.63 1.82
C ALA A 140 -18.79 9.14 2.79
N GLN A 141 -19.51 10.09 3.40
CA GLN A 141 -20.59 9.76 4.31
C GLN A 141 -21.69 9.05 3.52
N LEU A 142 -22.20 7.95 4.08
CA LEU A 142 -23.38 7.27 3.56
C LEU A 142 -24.50 8.29 3.30
N SER A 143 -25.30 8.09 2.25
CA SER A 143 -26.46 8.96 2.01
C SER A 143 -27.43 8.90 3.21
N LYS A 144 -28.18 9.98 3.46
CA LYS A 144 -29.15 10.03 4.58
C LYS A 144 -30.12 8.84 4.58
N LYS A 145 -30.52 8.38 3.38
CA LYS A 145 -31.38 7.20 3.21
C LYS A 145 -30.70 5.92 3.73
N ARG A 146 -29.42 5.72 3.42
CA ARG A 146 -28.64 4.56 3.89
C ARG A 146 -28.36 4.65 5.38
N GLN A 147 -27.98 5.84 5.89
CA GLN A 147 -27.76 6.08 7.32
C GLN A 147 -29.00 5.73 8.16
N ALA A 148 -30.21 6.03 7.67
CA ALA A 148 -31.45 5.72 8.36
C ALA A 148 -31.73 4.21 8.54
N THR A 149 -31.02 3.35 7.81
CA THR A 149 -31.13 1.88 7.95
C THR A 149 -30.11 1.28 8.93
N LEU A 150 -29.16 2.08 9.40
CA LEU A 150 -28.17 1.67 10.38
C LEU A 150 -28.81 1.61 11.78
N PHE A 151 -28.34 0.70 12.61
CA PHE A 151 -28.88 0.51 13.95
C PHE A 151 -27.81 0.02 14.92
N CYS A 152 -28.05 0.28 16.21
CA CYS A 152 -27.31 -0.30 17.32
C CYS A 152 -28.27 -1.14 18.16
N ARG A 153 -27.89 -2.36 18.53
CA ARG A 153 -28.70 -3.20 19.41
C ARG A 153 -27.86 -4.14 20.26
N TYR A 154 -28.46 -4.58 21.35
CA TYR A 154 -27.97 -5.69 22.15
C TYR A 154 -28.46 -7.02 21.57
N ARG A 155 -27.55 -7.94 21.29
CA ARG A 155 -27.86 -9.24 20.71
C ARG A 155 -27.39 -10.36 21.64
N HIS A 156 -28.30 -11.27 21.96
CA HIS A 156 -28.00 -12.46 22.76
C HIS A 156 -28.24 -13.78 22.01
N ASN A 157 -29.07 -13.79 20.96
CA ASN A 157 -29.41 -14.99 20.16
C ASN A 157 -29.79 -16.22 21.03
N ASN A 158 -30.49 -16.00 22.15
CA ASN A 158 -30.85 -17.03 23.15
C ASN A 158 -29.67 -17.86 23.69
N HIS A 159 -28.44 -17.41 23.54
CA HIS A 159 -27.30 -18.09 24.14
C HIS A 159 -27.28 -17.83 25.66
N PRO A 160 -27.22 -18.85 26.53
CA PRO A 160 -27.37 -18.69 27.98
C PRO A 160 -26.47 -17.62 28.59
N TYR A 161 -25.21 -17.57 28.14
CA TYR A 161 -24.24 -16.55 28.60
C TYR A 161 -24.56 -15.15 28.09
N LEU A 162 -25.01 -15.02 26.83
CA LEU A 162 -25.26 -13.70 26.23
C LEU A 162 -26.59 -13.10 26.66
N ILE A 163 -27.49 -13.88 27.26
CA ILE A 163 -28.69 -13.34 27.90
C ILE A 163 -28.30 -12.41 29.06
N LEU A 164 -27.26 -12.77 29.82
CA LEU A 164 -26.76 -11.97 30.93
C LEU A 164 -25.85 -10.83 30.47
N ILE A 165 -25.03 -11.10 29.44
CA ILE A 165 -24.08 -10.12 28.89
C ILE A 165 -24.26 -10.09 27.36
N PRO A 166 -25.24 -9.34 26.83
CA PRO A 166 -25.48 -9.29 25.40
C PRO A 166 -24.35 -8.60 24.64
N VAL A 167 -24.08 -9.08 23.43
CA VAL A 167 -23.10 -8.45 22.55
C VAL A 167 -23.67 -7.13 22.03
N LYS A 168 -22.85 -6.07 22.06
CA LYS A 168 -23.16 -4.76 21.49
C LYS A 168 -22.92 -4.81 19.98
N GLU A 169 -23.99 -4.93 19.20
CA GLU A 169 -23.96 -4.98 17.73
C GLU A 169 -24.31 -3.61 17.14
N GLU A 170 -23.48 -3.10 16.24
CA GLU A 170 -23.72 -1.92 15.43
C GLU A 170 -23.64 -2.28 13.94
N LYS A 171 -24.66 -1.93 13.16
CA LYS A 171 -24.59 -2.02 11.69
C LYS A 171 -23.94 -0.74 11.16
N VAL A 172 -22.71 -0.86 10.65
CA VAL A 172 -21.93 0.29 10.17
C VAL A 172 -22.09 0.54 8.67
N LEU A 173 -22.44 -0.50 7.91
CA LEU A 173 -22.77 -0.41 6.48
C LEU A 173 -24.02 -1.23 6.20
N ASP A 174 -24.90 -0.69 5.35
CA ASP A 174 -26.21 -1.27 5.04
C ASP A 174 -26.15 -2.37 3.98
N GLU A 175 -25.44 -2.12 2.87
CA GLU A 175 -25.32 -3.00 1.70
C GLU A 175 -23.92 -2.93 1.07
N PRO A 176 -23.14 -4.03 1.11
CA PRO A 176 -23.37 -5.23 1.91
C PRO A 176 -23.37 -4.91 3.42
N ALA A 177 -24.07 -5.72 4.20
CA ALA A 177 -24.17 -5.52 5.64
C ALA A 177 -22.82 -5.75 6.32
N VAL A 178 -22.29 -4.72 6.97
CA VAL A 178 -21.08 -4.79 7.79
C VAL A 178 -21.42 -4.43 9.23
N PHE A 179 -20.96 -5.25 10.16
CA PHE A 179 -21.27 -5.15 11.58
C PHE A 179 -20.00 -4.89 12.39
N LEU A 180 -20.12 -3.99 13.36
CA LEU A 180 -19.12 -3.73 14.39
C LEU A 180 -19.65 -4.26 15.72
N PHE A 181 -18.92 -5.19 16.31
CA PHE A 181 -19.19 -5.66 17.66
C PHE A 181 -18.25 -4.95 18.64
N HIS A 182 -18.82 -4.24 19.61
CA HIS A 182 -18.06 -3.48 20.59
C HIS A 182 -17.67 -4.34 21.78
N ASP A 183 -16.52 -4.02 22.37
CA ASP A 183 -16.03 -4.58 23.63
C ASP A 183 -15.97 -6.12 23.64
N VAL A 184 -15.59 -6.70 22.49
CA VAL A 184 -15.45 -8.17 22.34
C VAL A 184 -14.26 -8.69 23.16
N VAL A 185 -13.24 -7.85 23.33
CA VAL A 185 -12.06 -8.15 24.14
C VAL A 185 -12.04 -7.19 25.32
N SER A 186 -11.84 -7.71 26.53
CA SER A 186 -11.78 -6.92 27.76
C SER A 186 -10.55 -6.01 27.77
N ASP A 187 -10.61 -4.87 28.46
CA ASP A 187 -9.44 -4.00 28.60
C ASP A 187 -8.23 -4.73 29.21
N SER A 188 -8.43 -5.62 30.19
CA SER A 188 -7.35 -6.43 30.78
C SER A 188 -6.68 -7.34 29.75
N ASP A 189 -7.46 -8.02 28.91
CA ASP A 189 -6.90 -8.87 27.87
C ASP A 189 -6.26 -8.06 26.75
N ILE A 190 -6.80 -6.88 26.44
CA ILE A 190 -6.13 -5.94 25.53
C ILE A 190 -4.81 -5.48 26.12
N GLU A 191 -4.73 -5.16 27.41
CA GLU A 191 -3.47 -4.76 28.05
C GLU A 191 -2.47 -5.92 28.12
N LYS A 192 -2.91 -7.18 28.26
CA LYS A 192 -2.03 -8.35 28.12
C LYS A 192 -1.52 -8.51 26.68
N ILE A 193 -2.42 -8.41 25.69
CA ILE A 193 -2.05 -8.46 24.27
C ILE A 193 -1.08 -7.32 23.96
N LYS A 194 -1.36 -6.10 24.44
CA LYS A 194 -0.47 -4.95 24.37
C LYS A 194 0.84 -5.27 25.06
N ALA A 195 0.89 -5.71 26.31
CA ALA A 195 2.16 -6.00 27.01
C ALA A 195 3.04 -7.02 26.26
N LEU A 196 2.44 -8.07 25.67
CA LEU A 196 3.15 -9.03 24.82
C LEU A 196 3.68 -8.40 23.51
N ALA A 197 3.08 -7.30 23.08
CA ALA A 197 3.35 -6.62 21.81
C ALA A 197 4.06 -5.25 21.99
N VAL A 198 4.10 -4.70 23.19
CA VAL A 198 4.54 -3.34 23.56
C VAL A 198 6.00 -3.02 23.26
N PRO A 199 6.95 -3.98 23.10
CA PRO A 199 8.27 -3.63 22.58
C PRO A 199 8.26 -2.95 21.18
N ARG A 200 7.10 -2.80 20.52
CA ARG A 200 6.97 -2.21 19.18
C ARG A 200 5.77 -1.26 18.91
N MET A 201 4.92 -0.84 19.87
CA MET A 201 3.52 -0.44 19.48
C MET A 201 2.76 0.61 20.33
N SER A 202 1.87 1.39 19.68
CA SER A 202 0.94 2.42 20.20
C SER A 202 -0.44 2.41 19.50
N ASP A 203 -1.47 3.11 20.01
CA ASP A 203 -2.81 3.19 19.38
C ASP A 203 -2.78 3.88 17.99
N VAL A 204 -3.75 3.58 17.10
CA VAL A 204 -3.89 4.25 15.79
C VAL A 204 -4.68 5.54 15.96
N GLU A 205 -3.99 6.68 15.87
CA GLU A 205 -4.63 7.98 15.93
C GLU A 205 -5.23 8.38 14.58
N TRP A 206 -4.54 8.09 13.47
CA TRP A 206 -4.97 8.46 12.12
C TRP A 206 -4.64 7.38 11.08
N GLY A 207 -5.56 7.20 10.12
CA GLY A 207 -5.46 6.21 9.06
C GLY A 207 -5.89 4.81 9.52
N GLY A 208 -5.39 3.77 8.84
CA GLY A 208 -5.62 2.39 9.23
C GLY A 208 -7.06 1.88 9.08
N ALA A 209 -7.95 2.58 8.37
CA ALA A 209 -9.30 2.12 8.09
C ALA A 209 -9.31 0.80 7.29
N THR A 210 -10.33 -0.04 7.49
CA THR A 210 -10.66 -1.12 6.56
C THR A 210 -11.63 -0.55 5.54
N PHE A 211 -11.26 -0.58 4.26
CA PHE A 211 -12.01 0.03 3.16
C PHE A 211 -12.48 -1.05 2.17
N PHE A 212 -13.67 -0.86 1.60
CA PHE A 212 -14.32 -1.73 0.64
C PHE A 212 -14.45 -1.05 -0.74
N PRO A 213 -13.51 -1.30 -1.69
CA PRO A 213 -13.44 -0.67 -3.01
C PRO A 213 -14.73 -0.65 -3.81
N LEU A 214 -15.44 -1.77 -3.89
CA LEU A 214 -16.48 -1.92 -4.90
C LEU A 214 -17.82 -1.24 -4.53
N PHE A 215 -18.07 -0.97 -3.24
CA PHE A 215 -19.29 -0.29 -2.81
C PHE A 215 -19.06 0.99 -1.99
N GLY A 216 -17.79 1.40 -1.83
CA GLY A 216 -17.45 2.71 -1.28
C GLY A 216 -17.65 2.84 0.23
N GLY A 217 -17.59 1.75 1.00
CA GLY A 217 -17.68 1.77 2.46
C GLY A 217 -16.31 1.70 3.12
N TYR A 218 -16.13 2.31 4.30
CA TYR A 218 -14.94 2.14 5.12
C TYR A 218 -15.32 2.08 6.61
N VAL A 219 -14.44 1.49 7.42
CA VAL A 219 -14.60 1.42 8.87
C VAL A 219 -13.27 1.73 9.54
N THR A 220 -13.26 2.73 10.41
CA THR A 220 -12.07 3.12 11.19
C THR A 220 -11.79 2.10 12.30
N PRO A 221 -10.51 1.81 12.61
CA PRO A 221 -10.18 0.87 13.68
C PRO A 221 -10.62 1.44 15.04
N LYS A 222 -11.24 0.59 15.86
CA LYS A 222 -11.61 0.90 17.24
C LYS A 222 -11.06 -0.18 18.18
N LYS A 223 -10.31 0.24 19.21
CA LYS A 223 -9.73 -0.66 20.22
C LYS A 223 -10.81 -1.60 20.78
N GLY A 224 -10.50 -2.89 20.92
CA GLY A 224 -11.39 -3.91 21.49
C GLY A 224 -12.60 -4.29 20.65
N SER A 225 -12.81 -3.66 19.49
CA SER A 225 -13.95 -3.92 18.62
C SER A 225 -13.60 -4.94 17.53
N THR A 226 -14.61 -5.69 17.08
CA THR A 226 -14.47 -6.67 15.98
C THR A 226 -15.33 -6.25 14.80
N LEU A 227 -14.72 -6.21 13.62
CA LEU A 227 -15.42 -5.99 12.36
C LEU A 227 -15.82 -7.32 11.72
N PHE A 228 -17.07 -7.43 11.30
CA PHE A 228 -17.63 -8.67 10.73
C PHE A 228 -18.47 -8.39 9.49
N TRP A 229 -18.31 -9.23 8.46
CA TRP A 229 -19.11 -9.23 7.24
C TRP A 229 -19.12 -10.65 6.63
N TYR A 230 -20.01 -10.88 5.68
CA TYR A 230 -20.11 -12.15 4.96
C TYR A 230 -19.45 -12.02 3.58
N ASN A 231 -18.51 -12.91 3.25
CA ASN A 231 -17.91 -12.95 1.91
C ASN A 231 -18.79 -13.69 0.88
N LEU A 232 -19.83 -14.38 1.34
CA LEU A 232 -20.72 -15.19 0.50
C LEU A 232 -22.16 -14.73 0.68
N HIS A 233 -22.94 -14.80 -0.40
CA HIS A 233 -24.40 -14.74 -0.36
C HIS A 233 -24.99 -15.95 0.36
N ALA A 234 -26.28 -15.89 0.69
CA ALA A 234 -27.00 -17.03 1.27
C ALA A 234 -27.01 -18.26 0.34
N SER A 235 -26.84 -18.05 -0.98
CA SER A 235 -26.66 -19.09 -1.99
C SER A 235 -25.31 -19.80 -1.92
N GLY A 236 -24.32 -19.26 -1.18
CA GLY A 236 -22.93 -19.74 -1.20
C GLY A 236 -22.05 -19.07 -2.27
N GLU A 237 -22.65 -18.30 -3.18
CA GLU A 237 -21.89 -17.55 -4.20
C GLU A 237 -21.08 -16.41 -3.57
N ALA A 238 -19.91 -16.12 -4.13
CA ALA A 238 -19.04 -15.04 -3.66
C ALA A 238 -19.69 -13.66 -3.85
N ASP A 239 -19.74 -12.86 -2.78
CA ASP A 239 -20.13 -11.45 -2.86
C ASP A 239 -18.88 -10.60 -3.13
N TYR A 240 -18.59 -10.34 -4.40
CA TYR A 240 -17.40 -9.55 -4.78
C TYR A 240 -17.36 -8.17 -4.15
N ARG A 241 -18.52 -7.60 -3.77
CA ARG A 241 -18.59 -6.28 -3.14
C ARG A 241 -17.80 -6.23 -1.84
N THR A 242 -17.67 -7.36 -1.13
CA THR A 242 -16.90 -7.42 0.13
C THR A 242 -15.38 -7.48 -0.06
N LEU A 243 -14.88 -7.31 -1.28
CA LEU A 243 -13.48 -6.99 -1.51
C LEU A 243 -13.08 -5.83 -0.61
N HIS A 244 -12.00 -6.00 0.15
CA HIS A 244 -11.56 -5.04 1.15
C HIS A 244 -10.04 -4.92 1.18
N ALA A 245 -9.57 -3.77 1.62
CA ALA A 245 -8.16 -3.46 1.81
C ALA A 245 -7.96 -2.65 3.10
N ALA A 246 -6.75 -2.64 3.62
CA ALA A 246 -6.37 -1.76 4.72
C ALA A 246 -5.80 -0.45 4.18
N CYS A 247 -6.33 0.68 4.64
CA CYS A 247 -5.71 1.98 4.43
C CYS A 247 -4.38 2.06 5.20
N PRO A 248 -3.39 2.82 4.70
CA PRO A 248 -2.15 3.08 5.42
C PRO A 248 -2.42 3.67 6.81
N VAL A 249 -1.65 3.23 7.80
CA VAL A 249 -1.61 3.88 9.11
C VAL A 249 -0.76 5.14 8.96
N LEU A 250 -1.32 6.30 9.30
CA LEU A 250 -0.63 7.58 9.20
C LEU A 250 0.02 7.95 10.53
N ILE A 251 -0.68 7.72 11.64
CA ILE A 251 -0.19 7.97 12.99
C ILE A 251 -0.59 6.79 13.89
N GLY A 252 0.39 6.21 14.59
CA GLY A 252 0.18 5.09 15.50
C GLY A 252 0.56 3.73 14.94
N ASN A 253 0.10 2.64 15.58
CA ASN A 253 0.35 1.27 15.15
C ASN A 253 -0.94 0.43 15.13
N LYS A 254 -1.25 -0.20 13.99
CA LYS A 254 -2.46 -1.02 13.83
C LYS A 254 -2.16 -2.50 14.02
N TRP A 255 -2.87 -3.15 14.94
CA TRP A 255 -2.83 -4.60 15.15
C TRP A 255 -4.22 -5.18 14.94
N ILE A 256 -4.28 -6.26 14.15
CA ILE A 256 -5.53 -6.97 13.84
C ILE A 256 -5.32 -8.46 14.04
N ALA A 257 -6.33 -9.11 14.59
CA ALA A 257 -6.46 -10.56 14.58
C ALA A 257 -7.61 -10.92 13.65
N ASN A 258 -7.33 -11.76 12.66
CA ASN A 258 -8.34 -12.20 11.70
C ASN A 258 -8.79 -13.62 12.06
N LYS A 259 -10.11 -13.83 12.15
CA LYS A 259 -10.71 -15.16 12.27
C LYS A 259 -11.57 -15.42 11.04
N TRP A 260 -11.19 -16.42 10.26
CA TRP A 260 -12.01 -16.89 9.15
C TRP A 260 -12.96 -18.00 9.61
N ILE A 261 -14.22 -17.88 9.19
CA ILE A 261 -15.27 -18.87 9.39
C ILE A 261 -15.65 -19.37 8.01
N HIS A 262 -15.38 -20.65 7.75
CA HIS A 262 -15.66 -21.29 6.48
C HIS A 262 -17.09 -21.82 6.45
N GLU A 263 -17.65 -21.99 5.25
CA GLU A 263 -18.99 -22.55 5.12
C GLU A 263 -19.05 -24.06 5.38
N TYR A 264 -17.98 -24.78 5.01
CA TYR A 264 -17.81 -26.20 5.29
C TYR A 264 -17.62 -26.42 6.81
N GLY A 265 -18.17 -27.51 7.36
CA GLY A 265 -18.12 -27.79 8.80
C GLY A 265 -19.19 -27.04 9.62
N GLN A 266 -20.22 -26.50 8.96
CA GLN A 266 -21.35 -25.80 9.60
C GLN A 266 -22.68 -26.54 9.40
N GLU A 267 -22.66 -27.85 9.16
CA GLU A 267 -23.81 -28.70 8.80
C GLU A 267 -24.91 -28.70 9.87
N PHE A 268 -24.52 -28.53 11.14
CA PHE A 268 -25.46 -28.46 12.27
C PHE A 268 -26.00 -27.05 12.54
N ARG A 269 -25.55 -26.05 11.78
CA ARG A 269 -25.95 -24.63 11.94
C ARG A 269 -26.60 -24.08 10.68
N ARG A 270 -26.18 -24.50 9.48
CA ARG A 270 -26.86 -24.17 8.22
C ARG A 270 -28.02 -25.13 8.01
N ARG A 271 -29.16 -24.59 7.57
CA ARG A 271 -30.26 -25.42 7.06
C ARG A 271 -29.80 -26.05 5.74
N CYS A 272 -30.14 -27.31 5.50
CA CYS A 272 -29.83 -27.98 4.24
C CYS A 272 -30.36 -27.16 3.06
N SER A 273 -29.61 -27.15 1.95
CA SER A 273 -30.11 -26.61 0.69
C SER A 273 -31.38 -27.37 0.29
N LEU A 274 -32.35 -26.67 -0.31
CA LEU A 274 -33.48 -27.30 -0.97
C LEU A 274 -33.10 -27.84 -2.36
N ASP A 275 -31.93 -27.46 -2.85
CA ASP A 275 -31.33 -28.02 -4.05
C ASP A 275 -30.62 -29.34 -3.71
N PRO A 276 -31.10 -30.49 -4.20
CA PRO A 276 -30.46 -31.79 -3.97
C PRO A 276 -29.09 -31.94 -4.65
N MET A 277 -28.65 -30.96 -5.45
CA MET A 277 -27.37 -30.96 -6.17
C MET A 277 -26.32 -29.98 -5.61
N ALA A 278 -26.65 -29.23 -4.55
CA ALA A 278 -25.76 -28.25 -3.90
C ALA A 278 -24.84 -28.86 -2.83
#